data_AF-A0A352YT20-F1
#
_entry.id   AF-A0A352YT20-F1
#
_cell.length_a   1.000
_cell.length_b   1.000
_cell.length_c   1.000
_cell.angle_alpha   90.00
_cell.angle_beta   90.00
_cell.angle_gamma   90.00
#
_symmetry.space_group_name_H-M   'P 1'
#
loop_
_entity.id
_entity.type
_entity.pdbx_description
1 polymer ?
#
loop_
_entity_poly.entity_id
_entity_poly.type
_entity_poly.pdbx_seq_one_letter_code
_entity_poly.pdbx_strand_id
1 'polypeptide(L)'
;GNSINYLPEGKLQDMILLQVMGLDNLNAQSDRQPDGYFDFINGVTVITERGKIVFPVLEPFGSHLRKKINDNSLADKYVFQELYDSTQTVARQMAEKNKFILAGRYKSESGSEIRLNAINIPQGSVKVTAGGVTLSENTDYTVDYNMGTVRIINQALIESQTPIQVSLESNQFFGFQTKTLIGTHLDYRFSDNFNIGGTILRLTERPYTQKVNYGEEPISNTIWGLNTSYKTQSQVLTNLIDKIPLLETKTPSSISFFGEFAQLIPGHSKAISSAGNSYIDDFESSEIPLDLKSFNAWTISSVPQGQEQIFPEARLNNNISSGFNRAKIAWYVIDPLLLRNGSSTPDHIKQNPGLQSSHFVREIYENEIFPYRESPSGIPTNVTVLNVA
;
A
#
# COMPACT_ATOMS: atom_id res chain seq x y z
N GLY A 1 -6.78 -20.32 -5.11
CA GLY A 1 -7.17 -21.38 -4.15
C GLY A 1 -7.67 -20.71 -2.89
N ASN A 2 -8.58 -21.34 -2.17
CA ASN A 2 -9.05 -20.81 -0.89
C ASN A 2 -7.99 -21.10 0.19
N SER A 3 -7.76 -20.14 1.08
CA SER A 3 -6.91 -20.35 2.25
C SER A 3 -7.59 -21.32 3.22
N ILE A 4 -6.87 -22.36 3.62
CA ILE A 4 -7.29 -23.33 4.64
C ILE A 4 -6.38 -23.18 5.86
N ASN A 5 -6.93 -23.45 7.05
CA ASN A 5 -6.24 -23.26 8.34
C ASN A 5 -5.70 -24.58 8.92
N TYR A 6 -5.68 -25.67 8.15
CA TYR A 6 -5.12 -26.99 8.49
C TYR A 6 -4.38 -27.57 7.27
N LEU A 7 -3.63 -28.66 7.45
CA LEU A 7 -3.01 -29.36 6.33
C LEU A 7 -3.96 -30.44 5.80
N PRO A 8 -4.32 -30.50 4.52
CA PRO A 8 -5.38 -31.40 4.04
C PRO A 8 -5.00 -32.89 3.99
N GLU A 9 -3.75 -33.22 4.30
CA GLU A 9 -3.18 -34.56 4.18
C GLU A 9 -2.37 -34.90 5.44
N GLY A 10 -2.34 -36.18 5.79
CA GLY A 10 -1.51 -36.71 6.88
C GLY A 10 -2.11 -36.56 8.28
N LYS A 11 -1.28 -36.75 9.31
CA LYS A 11 -1.70 -36.81 10.71
C LYS A 11 -2.29 -35.51 11.26
N LEU A 12 -2.02 -34.38 10.61
CA LEU A 12 -2.44 -33.04 11.05
C LEU A 12 -3.73 -32.56 10.38
N GLN A 13 -4.45 -33.43 9.66
CA GLN A 13 -5.63 -33.05 8.89
C GLN A 13 -6.77 -32.43 9.69
N ASP A 14 -6.93 -32.86 10.95
CA ASP A 14 -8.00 -32.39 11.83
C ASP A 14 -7.51 -31.36 12.85
N MET A 15 -6.29 -30.83 12.67
CA MET A 15 -5.67 -29.87 13.59
C MET A 15 -5.47 -28.51 12.92
N ILE A 16 -5.87 -27.45 13.63
CA ILE A 16 -5.65 -26.07 13.17
C ILE A 16 -4.16 -25.75 13.25
N LEU A 17 -3.62 -25.05 12.26
CA LEU A 17 -2.21 -24.67 12.20
C LEU A 17 -1.76 -23.85 13.42
N LEU A 18 -2.64 -23.03 14.01
CA LEU A 18 -2.35 -22.34 15.28
C LEU A 18 -1.96 -23.34 16.38
N GLN A 19 -2.70 -24.44 16.53
CA GLN A 19 -2.40 -25.50 17.50
C GLN A 19 -1.10 -26.22 17.15
N VAL A 20 -0.90 -26.56 15.87
CA VAL A 20 0.32 -27.23 15.40
C VAL A 20 1.55 -26.39 15.73
N MET A 21 1.46 -25.07 15.55
CA MET A 21 2.55 -24.12 15.79
C MET A 21 2.68 -23.66 17.24
N GLY A 22 1.82 -24.15 18.14
CA GLY A 22 1.85 -23.83 19.57
C GLY A 22 1.31 -22.45 19.91
N LEU A 23 0.50 -21.84 19.04
CA LEU A 23 -0.17 -20.55 19.25
C LEU A 23 -1.59 -20.67 19.82
N ASP A 24 -2.11 -21.88 19.96
CA ASP A 24 -3.42 -22.21 20.54
C ASP A 24 -3.25 -23.46 21.41
N ASN A 25 -3.05 -23.25 22.72
CA ASN A 25 -2.93 -24.30 23.73
C ASN A 25 -3.81 -24.04 24.94
N LEU A 26 -4.36 -22.83 25.08
CA LEU A 26 -5.16 -22.41 26.21
C LEU A 26 -6.58 -22.07 25.78
N ASN A 27 -7.53 -22.21 26.72
CA ASN A 27 -8.89 -21.74 26.51
C ASN A 27 -9.07 -20.31 27.06
N ALA A 28 -10.26 -19.75 26.90
CA ALA A 28 -10.64 -18.45 27.47
C ALA A 28 -10.42 -18.32 29.01
N GLN A 29 -10.36 -19.43 29.75
CA GLN A 29 -10.08 -19.46 31.19
C GLN A 29 -8.59 -19.66 31.53
N SER A 30 -7.72 -19.70 30.53
CA SER A 30 -6.28 -20.02 30.65
C SER A 30 -5.97 -21.44 31.10
N ASP A 31 -6.92 -22.37 30.99
CA ASP A 31 -6.66 -23.80 31.19
C ASP A 31 -5.97 -24.38 29.95
N ARG A 32 -5.14 -25.42 30.14
CA ARG A 32 -4.39 -26.08 29.05
C ARG A 32 -5.27 -26.94 28.15
N GLN A 33 -6.15 -26.30 27.39
CA GLN A 33 -7.01 -26.90 26.38
C GLN A 33 -7.15 -25.93 25.21
N PRO A 34 -6.80 -26.32 23.98
CA PRO A 34 -6.93 -25.43 22.83
C PRO A 34 -8.41 -25.19 22.49
N ASP A 35 -8.76 -23.95 22.14
CA ASP A 35 -10.14 -23.54 21.84
C ASP A 35 -10.33 -23.03 20.40
N GLY A 36 -9.27 -23.07 19.59
CA GLY A 36 -9.28 -22.63 18.20
C GLY A 36 -8.92 -21.16 18.01
N TYR A 37 -8.67 -20.42 19.08
CA TYR A 37 -8.26 -19.01 19.04
C TYR A 37 -6.77 -18.86 19.34
N PHE A 38 -6.22 -17.72 18.94
CA PHE A 38 -4.83 -17.37 19.24
C PHE A 38 -4.69 -17.03 20.73
N ASP A 39 -3.78 -17.72 21.43
CA ASP A 39 -3.41 -17.45 22.81
C ASP A 39 -2.75 -16.06 22.89
N PHE A 40 -3.40 -15.06 23.46
CA PHE A 40 -2.82 -13.72 23.64
C PHE A 40 -2.08 -13.61 24.98
N ILE A 41 -0.78 -13.93 24.99
CA ILE A 41 0.06 -13.92 26.20
C ILE A 41 1.24 -12.98 25.98
N ASN A 42 1.23 -11.84 26.67
CA ASN A 42 2.30 -10.86 26.56
C ASN A 42 3.65 -11.46 27.00
N GLY A 43 4.68 -11.26 26.19
CA GLY A 43 6.03 -11.80 26.38
C GLY A 43 6.22 -13.24 25.90
N VAL A 44 5.16 -13.96 25.52
CA VAL A 44 5.25 -15.36 25.06
C VAL A 44 4.80 -15.48 23.60
N THR A 45 3.53 -15.19 23.31
CA THR A 45 2.97 -15.27 21.96
C THR A 45 2.85 -13.91 21.29
N VAL A 46 2.89 -12.82 22.08
CA VAL A 46 2.85 -11.45 21.58
C VAL A 46 3.77 -10.55 22.40
N ILE A 47 4.46 -9.61 21.74
CA ILE A 47 5.15 -8.49 22.39
C ILE A 47 4.30 -7.25 22.13
N THR A 48 3.45 -6.90 23.09
CA THR A 48 2.38 -5.89 22.92
C THR A 48 2.94 -4.51 22.57
N GLU A 49 4.03 -4.10 23.21
CA GLU A 49 4.70 -2.81 22.97
C GLU A 49 5.15 -2.59 21.51
N ARG A 50 5.44 -3.68 20.79
CA ARG A 50 5.95 -3.64 19.42
C ARG A 50 4.97 -4.22 18.41
N GLY A 51 3.79 -4.67 18.85
CA GLY A 51 2.82 -5.37 18.00
C GLY A 51 3.38 -6.62 17.31
N LYS A 52 4.37 -7.30 17.91
CA LYS A 52 5.02 -8.47 17.31
C LYS A 52 4.34 -9.75 17.77
N ILE A 53 3.96 -10.60 16.82
CA ILE A 53 3.55 -11.97 17.11
C ILE A 53 4.82 -12.84 17.22
N VAL A 54 4.87 -13.67 18.25
CA VAL A 54 5.99 -14.55 18.55
C VAL A 54 5.47 -15.98 18.53
N PHE A 55 6.11 -16.83 17.75
CA PHE A 55 5.86 -18.26 17.80
C PHE A 55 6.69 -18.85 18.95
N PRO A 56 6.10 -19.63 19.88
CA PRO A 56 6.83 -20.21 21.01
C PRO A 56 7.68 -21.43 20.60
N VAL A 57 8.11 -21.48 19.33
CA VAL A 57 8.95 -22.50 18.72
C VAL A 57 9.96 -21.83 17.79
N LEU A 58 11.17 -22.39 17.67
CA LEU A 58 12.28 -21.75 16.95
C LEU A 58 12.03 -21.65 15.44
N GLU A 59 11.60 -22.76 14.81
CA GLU A 59 11.36 -22.85 13.38
C GLU A 59 9.96 -23.40 13.09
N PRO A 60 8.89 -22.62 13.33
CA PRO A 60 7.51 -23.11 13.19
C PRO A 60 7.24 -23.74 11.84
N PHE A 61 7.62 -23.09 10.74
CA PHE A 61 7.40 -23.59 9.37
C PHE A 61 8.52 -24.51 8.85
N GLY A 62 9.57 -24.70 9.65
CA GLY A 62 10.77 -25.47 9.31
C GLY A 62 10.80 -26.80 10.05
N SER A 63 11.84 -26.99 10.87
CA SER A 63 12.05 -28.24 11.61
C SER A 63 10.92 -28.62 12.58
N HIS A 64 10.17 -27.65 13.13
CA HIS A 64 9.03 -27.94 14.00
C HIS A 64 7.88 -28.61 13.23
N LEU A 65 7.44 -28.01 12.12
CA LEU A 65 6.39 -28.58 11.28
C LEU A 65 6.80 -29.95 10.73
N ARG A 66 8.07 -30.12 10.31
CA ARG A 66 8.59 -31.43 9.86
C ARG A 66 8.39 -32.51 10.92
N LYS A 67 8.74 -32.21 12.19
CA LYS A 67 8.55 -33.14 13.31
C LYS A 67 7.07 -33.45 13.59
N LYS A 68 6.19 -32.45 13.44
CA LYS A 68 4.74 -32.63 13.65
C LYS A 68 4.08 -33.46 12.55
N ILE A 69 4.49 -33.28 11.30
CA ILE A 69 4.01 -34.08 10.16
C ILE A 69 4.45 -35.55 10.33
N ASN A 70 5.70 -35.77 10.78
CA ASN A 70 6.27 -37.10 11.04
C ASN A 70 6.18 -38.07 9.84
N ASP A 71 6.27 -37.52 8.63
CA ASP A 71 6.39 -38.21 7.35
C ASP A 71 7.30 -37.36 6.47
N ASN A 72 8.43 -37.90 6.04
CA ASN A 72 9.42 -37.14 5.29
C ASN A 72 8.91 -36.68 3.92
N SER A 73 8.16 -37.55 3.23
CA SER A 73 7.66 -37.26 1.88
C SER A 73 6.63 -36.13 1.90
N LEU A 74 5.75 -36.16 2.91
CA LEU A 74 4.74 -35.13 3.10
C LEU A 74 5.35 -33.84 3.66
N ALA A 75 6.35 -33.96 4.54
CA ALA A 75 7.05 -32.80 5.08
C ALA A 75 7.77 -32.00 3.99
N ASP A 76 8.39 -32.67 3.01
CA ASP A 76 9.09 -31.97 1.91
C ASP A 76 8.16 -31.08 1.08
N LYS A 77 6.87 -31.42 1.01
CA LYS A 77 5.83 -30.63 0.31
C LYS A 77 5.43 -29.36 1.06
N TYR A 78 5.39 -29.39 2.40
CA TYR A 78 4.82 -28.29 3.21
C TYR A 78 5.85 -27.49 4.00
N VAL A 79 7.01 -28.06 4.32
CA VAL A 79 8.02 -27.44 5.16
C VAL A 79 8.79 -26.39 4.37
N PHE A 80 8.87 -25.18 4.93
CA PHE A 80 9.59 -24.05 4.37
C PHE A 80 10.90 -23.82 5.15
N GLN A 81 11.88 -24.70 4.94
CA GLN A 81 13.16 -24.66 5.66
C GLN A 81 14.03 -23.48 5.23
N GLU A 82 13.95 -23.10 3.95
CA GLU A 82 14.69 -22.00 3.35
C GLU A 82 14.40 -20.65 4.02
N LEU A 83 13.25 -20.55 4.72
CA LEU A 83 12.93 -19.39 5.55
C LEU A 83 13.93 -19.18 6.71
N TYR A 84 14.60 -20.23 7.17
CA TYR A 84 15.46 -20.21 8.36
C TYR A 84 16.95 -20.38 8.06
N ASP A 85 17.31 -21.10 6.98
CA ASP A 85 18.70 -21.40 6.64
C ASP A 85 19.26 -20.58 5.47
N SER A 86 18.40 -19.85 4.75
CA SER A 86 18.75 -19.10 3.55
C SER A 86 18.48 -17.60 3.73
N THR A 87 19.01 -16.78 2.81
CA THR A 87 18.71 -15.35 2.82
C THR A 87 17.26 -15.09 2.43
N GLN A 88 16.70 -13.97 2.90
CA GLN A 88 15.32 -13.59 2.57
C GLN A 88 15.04 -13.56 1.06
N THR A 89 16.02 -13.12 0.26
CA THR A 89 15.88 -13.06 -1.21
C THR A 89 15.72 -14.45 -1.81
N VAL A 90 16.53 -15.42 -1.38
CA VAL A 90 16.45 -16.81 -1.86
C VAL A 90 15.14 -17.45 -1.39
N ALA A 91 14.77 -17.28 -0.12
CA ALA A 91 13.52 -17.82 0.42
C ALA A 91 12.29 -17.29 -0.33
N ARG A 92 12.26 -15.99 -0.69
CA ARG A 92 11.16 -15.40 -1.47
C ARG A 92 11.00 -16.01 -2.86
N GLN A 93 12.08 -16.47 -3.48
CA GLN A 93 12.04 -17.13 -4.79
C GLN A 93 11.45 -18.54 -4.72
N MET A 94 11.38 -19.15 -3.53
CA MET A 94 10.75 -20.46 -3.29
C MET A 94 9.22 -20.33 -3.19
N ALA A 95 8.59 -19.90 -4.28
CA ALA A 95 7.17 -19.59 -4.35
C ALA A 95 6.26 -20.79 -4.06
N GLU A 96 6.75 -22.02 -4.24
CA GLU A 96 6.03 -23.26 -3.94
C GLU A 96 5.79 -23.46 -2.45
N LYS A 97 6.75 -23.05 -1.60
CA LYS A 97 6.72 -23.21 -0.14
C LYS A 97 6.24 -21.95 0.59
N ASN A 98 6.41 -20.78 -0.01
CA ASN A 98 5.95 -19.51 0.55
C ASN A 98 4.42 -19.33 0.43
N LYS A 99 3.66 -20.15 1.17
CA LYS A 99 2.18 -20.21 1.13
C LYS A 99 1.50 -19.97 2.47
N PHE A 100 2.26 -19.87 3.56
CA PHE A 100 1.70 -19.63 4.89
C PHE A 100 1.33 -18.16 5.06
N ILE A 101 0.10 -17.92 5.51
CA ILE A 101 -0.42 -16.58 5.77
C ILE A 101 -0.98 -16.57 7.20
N LEU A 102 -0.48 -15.64 8.03
CA LEU A 102 -1.06 -15.34 9.33
C LEU A 102 -1.86 -14.04 9.20
N ALA A 103 -3.17 -14.14 9.38
CA ALA A 103 -4.08 -13.00 9.32
C ALA A 103 -4.77 -12.82 10.66
N GLY A 104 -4.96 -11.57 11.08
CA GLY A 104 -5.64 -11.21 12.31
C GLY A 104 -6.19 -9.78 12.24
N ARG A 105 -7.07 -9.44 13.17
CA ARG A 105 -7.58 -8.08 13.36
C ARG A 105 -7.26 -7.64 14.77
N TYR A 106 -6.81 -6.39 14.93
CA TYR A 106 -6.59 -5.77 16.23
C TYR A 106 -7.33 -4.43 16.26
N LYS A 107 -7.68 -3.98 17.46
CA LYS A 107 -8.26 -2.66 17.70
C LYS A 107 -7.49 -1.95 18.79
N SER A 108 -7.30 -0.64 18.63
CA SER A 108 -6.78 0.20 19.70
C SER A 108 -7.81 0.32 20.82
N GLU A 109 -7.35 0.56 22.05
CA GLU A 109 -8.18 0.62 23.26
C GLU A 109 -9.07 1.88 23.35
N SER A 110 -9.18 2.72 22.30
CA SER A 110 -9.96 3.97 22.40
C SER A 110 -11.47 3.69 22.48
N GLY A 111 -11.98 3.71 23.71
CA GLY A 111 -13.31 3.22 24.12
C GLY A 111 -14.55 3.98 23.63
N SER A 112 -14.42 4.86 22.63
CA SER A 112 -15.57 5.54 21.99
C SER A 112 -15.16 6.41 20.79
N GLU A 113 -13.86 6.61 20.59
CA GLU A 113 -13.32 7.54 19.60
C GLU A 113 -12.67 6.78 18.44
N ILE A 114 -13.10 7.11 17.23
CA ILE A 114 -12.63 6.56 15.96
C ILE A 114 -11.85 7.68 15.26
N ARG A 115 -10.54 7.49 15.09
CA ARG A 115 -9.70 8.40 14.33
C ARG A 115 -9.88 8.15 12.83
N LEU A 116 -10.23 9.18 12.09
CA LEU A 116 -10.49 9.12 10.65
C LEU A 116 -9.23 9.26 9.80
N ASN A 117 -8.08 9.57 10.41
CA ASN A 117 -6.80 9.79 9.74
C ASN A 117 -6.85 10.85 8.62
N ALA A 118 -7.80 11.79 8.69
CA ALA A 118 -7.93 12.92 7.80
C ALA A 118 -8.18 14.16 8.65
N ILE A 119 -7.52 15.27 8.34
CA ILE A 119 -7.72 16.55 9.05
C ILE A 119 -8.49 17.52 8.15
N ASN A 120 -9.21 18.48 8.74
CA ASN A 120 -10.01 19.47 8.00
C ASN A 120 -11.04 18.82 7.05
N ILE A 121 -11.85 17.92 7.59
CA ILE A 121 -12.89 17.20 6.85
C ILE A 121 -14.06 18.17 6.57
N PRO A 122 -14.61 18.22 5.34
CA PRO A 122 -15.80 19.02 5.06
C PRO A 122 -16.97 18.68 6.00
N GLN A 123 -17.63 19.70 6.54
CA GLN A 123 -18.75 19.49 7.46
C GLN A 123 -19.89 18.74 6.77
N GLY A 124 -20.44 17.70 7.42
CA GLY A 124 -21.52 16.87 6.89
C GLY A 124 -21.08 15.79 5.89
N SER A 125 -19.80 15.64 5.59
CA SER A 125 -19.30 14.57 4.70
C SER A 125 -19.10 13.22 5.40
N VAL A 126 -19.21 13.18 6.73
CA VAL A 126 -19.03 11.97 7.53
C VAL A 126 -20.37 11.24 7.64
N LYS A 127 -20.42 9.99 7.16
CA LYS A 127 -21.56 9.09 7.32
C LYS A 127 -21.15 7.91 8.17
N VAL A 128 -21.80 7.77 9.32
CA VAL A 128 -21.56 6.65 10.26
C VAL A 128 -22.71 5.66 10.17
N THR A 129 -22.40 4.37 10.05
CA THR A 129 -23.38 3.29 10.08
C THR A 129 -23.03 2.25 11.14
N ALA A 130 -24.03 1.66 11.78
CA ALA A 130 -23.87 0.54 12.71
C ALA A 130 -24.86 -0.57 12.32
N GLY A 131 -24.35 -1.77 12.07
CA GLY A 131 -25.20 -2.91 11.66
C GLY A 131 -26.04 -2.64 10.39
N GLY A 132 -25.57 -1.75 9.51
CA GLY A 132 -26.28 -1.34 8.28
C GLY A 132 -27.25 -0.15 8.46
N VAL A 133 -27.51 0.31 9.68
CA VAL A 133 -28.36 1.48 9.95
C VAL A 133 -27.50 2.74 9.97
N THR A 134 -27.93 3.80 9.29
CA THR A 134 -27.24 5.11 9.35
C THR A 134 -27.54 5.79 10.68
N LEU A 135 -26.49 6.17 11.40
CA LEU A 135 -26.57 6.86 12.68
C LEU A 135 -26.77 8.36 12.48
N SER A 136 -27.35 9.02 13.48
CA SER A 136 -27.58 10.47 13.46
C SER A 136 -26.49 11.25 14.22
N GLU A 137 -25.89 12.24 13.57
CA GLU A 137 -24.92 13.14 14.18
C GLU A 137 -25.60 13.95 15.31
N ASN A 138 -24.86 14.18 16.40
CA ASN A 138 -25.30 14.81 17.66
C ASN A 138 -26.33 14.02 18.48
N THR A 139 -26.77 12.85 18.02
CA THR A 139 -27.64 11.94 18.77
C THR A 139 -26.92 10.62 19.08
N ASP A 140 -26.34 10.00 18.05
CA ASP A 140 -25.62 8.72 18.17
C ASP A 140 -24.10 8.88 18.24
N TYR A 141 -23.58 9.90 17.54
CA TYR A 141 -22.15 10.24 17.51
C TYR A 141 -21.93 11.74 17.34
N THR A 142 -20.73 12.23 17.66
CA THR A 142 -20.27 13.60 17.39
C THR A 142 -18.99 13.56 16.56
N VAL A 143 -18.81 14.51 15.64
CA VAL A 143 -17.61 14.59 14.79
C VAL A 143 -16.82 15.84 15.14
N ASP A 144 -15.51 15.68 15.37
CA ASP A 144 -14.56 16.78 15.29
C ASP A 144 -13.97 16.82 13.87
N TYR A 145 -14.47 17.75 13.06
CA TYR A 145 -14.06 17.91 11.67
C TYR A 145 -12.64 18.45 11.50
N ASN A 146 -12.11 19.14 12.52
CA ASN A 146 -10.75 19.69 12.49
C ASN A 146 -9.73 18.60 12.81
N MET A 147 -9.98 17.85 13.89
CA MET A 147 -9.11 16.77 14.35
C MET A 147 -9.33 15.45 13.61
N GLY A 148 -10.45 15.30 12.91
CA GLY A 148 -10.77 14.09 12.17
C GLY A 148 -11.14 12.93 13.07
N THR A 149 -11.97 13.16 14.07
CA THR A 149 -12.31 12.14 15.07
C THR A 149 -13.82 12.02 15.24
N VAL A 150 -14.33 10.80 15.23
CA VAL A 150 -15.74 10.49 15.50
C VAL A 150 -15.85 9.89 16.89
N ARG A 151 -16.65 10.51 17.75
CA ARG A 151 -16.95 9.98 19.08
C ARG A 151 -18.36 9.43 19.11
N ILE A 152 -18.50 8.15 19.41
CA ILE A 152 -19.79 7.50 19.62
C ILE A 152 -20.31 7.89 21.01
N ILE A 153 -21.50 8.45 21.08
CA ILE A 153 -22.13 8.91 22.33
C ILE A 153 -23.27 8.00 22.77
N ASN A 154 -23.86 7.22 21.85
CA ASN A 154 -24.89 6.24 22.17
C ASN A 154 -24.27 5.00 22.83
N GLN A 155 -24.49 4.86 24.14
CA GLN A 155 -23.92 3.78 24.96
C GLN A 155 -24.40 2.38 24.54
N ALA A 156 -25.64 2.26 24.05
CA ALA A 156 -26.16 0.97 23.62
C ALA A 156 -25.32 0.37 22.47
N LEU A 157 -24.81 1.22 21.56
CA LEU A 157 -23.94 0.79 20.46
C LEU A 157 -22.54 0.36 20.94
N ILE A 158 -22.04 0.98 22.02
CA ILE A 158 -20.74 0.65 22.62
C ILE A 158 -20.84 -0.68 23.35
N GLU A 159 -21.87 -0.85 24.17
CA GLU A 159 -22.14 -2.07 24.94
C GLU A 159 -22.46 -3.28 24.05
N SER A 160 -23.20 -3.07 22.96
CA SER A 160 -23.55 -4.14 22.02
C SER A 160 -22.39 -4.58 21.13
N GLN A 161 -21.25 -3.87 21.16
CA GLN A 161 -20.08 -4.12 20.30
C GLN A 161 -20.42 -4.22 18.81
N THR A 162 -21.46 -3.50 18.38
CA THR A 162 -21.90 -3.53 16.98
C THR A 162 -20.80 -2.94 16.09
N PRO A 163 -20.42 -3.57 14.97
CA PRO A 163 -19.46 -3.01 14.05
C PRO A 163 -19.94 -1.65 13.51
N ILE A 164 -19.11 -0.62 13.73
CA ILE A 164 -19.35 0.74 13.25
C ILE A 164 -18.48 0.98 12.03
N GLN A 165 -19.09 1.44 10.94
CA GLN A 165 -18.39 1.85 9.73
C GLN A 165 -18.51 3.36 9.58
N VAL A 166 -17.40 4.01 9.28
CA VAL A 166 -17.37 5.44 8.99
C VAL A 166 -16.90 5.63 7.56
N SER A 167 -17.72 6.29 6.77
CA SER A 167 -17.37 6.77 5.43
C SER A 167 -17.20 8.28 5.48
N LEU A 168 -16.19 8.81 4.81
CA LEU A 168 -15.96 10.24 4.71
C LEU A 168 -15.49 10.61 3.30
N GLU A 169 -15.80 11.84 2.90
CA GLU A 169 -15.19 12.47 1.73
C GLU A 169 -14.07 13.40 2.21
N SER A 170 -12.85 13.18 1.72
CA SER A 170 -11.68 14.01 2.05
C SER A 170 -11.13 14.68 0.81
N ASN A 171 -10.89 15.99 0.93
CA ASN A 171 -10.26 16.80 -0.13
C ASN A 171 -8.73 16.75 -0.08
N GLN A 172 -8.15 15.94 0.81
CA GLN A 172 -6.69 15.92 1.05
C GLN A 172 -5.92 14.98 0.12
N PHE A 173 -6.60 14.24 -0.75
CA PHE A 173 -5.92 13.36 -1.70
C PHE A 173 -5.21 14.17 -2.78
N PHE A 174 -3.88 14.24 -2.68
CA PHE A 174 -3.00 14.71 -3.75
C PHE A 174 -2.94 13.65 -4.87
N GLY A 175 -4.04 13.48 -5.58
CA GLY A 175 -4.13 12.61 -6.74
C GLY A 175 -3.78 13.38 -8.02
N PHE A 176 -2.88 12.84 -8.83
CA PHE A 176 -2.51 13.42 -10.13
C PHE A 176 -3.56 13.20 -11.23
N GLN A 177 -4.67 12.53 -10.91
CA GLN A 177 -5.75 12.22 -11.86
C GLN A 177 -6.86 13.27 -11.76
N THR A 178 -7.26 13.84 -12.90
CA THR A 178 -8.42 14.74 -12.94
C THR A 178 -9.70 13.92 -12.86
N LYS A 179 -10.58 14.25 -11.91
CA LYS A 179 -11.92 13.66 -11.79
C LYS A 179 -12.98 14.64 -12.27
N THR A 180 -13.94 14.16 -13.04
CA THR A 180 -15.07 14.96 -13.53
C THR A 180 -16.37 14.23 -13.18
N LEU A 181 -17.17 14.86 -12.30
CA LEU A 181 -18.51 14.39 -11.95
C LEU A 181 -19.54 15.31 -12.60
N ILE A 182 -20.33 14.77 -13.52
CA ILE A 182 -21.43 15.49 -14.18
C ILE A 182 -22.70 14.71 -13.92
N GLY A 183 -23.77 15.41 -13.57
CA GLY A 183 -25.05 14.75 -13.39
C GLY A 183 -26.18 15.72 -13.17
N THR A 184 -27.37 15.15 -13.06
CA THR A 184 -28.59 15.87 -12.75
C THR A 184 -29.45 15.05 -11.81
N HIS A 185 -30.23 15.76 -11.00
CA HIS A 185 -31.25 15.19 -10.14
C HIS A 185 -32.55 15.93 -10.38
N LEU A 186 -33.62 15.19 -10.62
CA LEU A 186 -34.96 15.71 -10.84
C LEU A 186 -35.86 15.18 -9.74
N ASP A 187 -36.41 16.05 -8.91
CA ASP A 187 -37.42 15.70 -7.91
C ASP A 187 -38.78 16.24 -8.35
N TYR A 188 -39.78 15.38 -8.35
CA TYR A 188 -41.16 15.75 -8.61
C TYR A 188 -42.03 15.43 -7.40
N ARG A 189 -42.56 16.49 -6.80
CA ARG A 189 -43.48 16.43 -5.67
C ARG A 189 -44.93 16.33 -6.16
N PHE A 190 -45.48 15.12 -6.16
CA PHE A 190 -46.88 14.87 -6.52
C PHE A 190 -47.85 15.41 -5.47
N SER A 191 -47.47 15.42 -4.20
CA SER A 191 -48.22 16.01 -3.09
C SER A 191 -47.30 16.40 -1.95
N ASP A 192 -47.79 17.11 -0.92
CA ASP A 192 -47.00 17.45 0.27
C ASP A 192 -46.46 16.20 1.02
N ASN A 193 -47.04 15.03 0.74
CA ASN A 193 -46.77 13.78 1.42
C ASN A 193 -46.13 12.72 0.51
N PHE A 194 -45.92 13.01 -0.78
CA PHE A 194 -45.39 12.05 -1.75
C PHE A 194 -44.50 12.72 -2.80
N ASN A 195 -43.26 12.25 -2.91
CA ASN A 195 -42.32 12.66 -3.94
C ASN A 195 -41.64 11.45 -4.61
N ILE A 196 -41.23 11.68 -5.85
CA ILE A 196 -40.37 10.77 -6.61
C ILE A 196 -39.23 11.61 -7.18
N GLY A 197 -38.01 11.13 -6.97
CA GLY A 197 -36.80 11.67 -7.57
C GLY A 197 -36.15 10.69 -8.53
N GLY A 198 -35.41 11.24 -9.49
CA GLY A 198 -34.55 10.51 -10.40
C GLY A 198 -33.18 11.16 -10.46
N THR A 199 -32.14 10.35 -10.37
CA THR A 199 -30.75 10.81 -10.39
C THR A 199 -30.01 10.15 -11.53
N ILE A 200 -29.19 10.90 -12.26
CA ILE A 200 -28.16 10.36 -13.14
C ILE A 200 -26.85 11.11 -12.89
N LEU A 201 -25.79 10.36 -12.61
CA LEU A 201 -24.45 10.85 -12.36
C LEU A 201 -23.46 10.10 -13.23
N ARG A 202 -22.47 10.80 -13.77
CA ARG A 202 -21.33 10.22 -14.47
C ARG A 202 -20.05 10.75 -13.87
N LEU A 203 -19.26 9.84 -13.31
CA LEU A 203 -17.93 10.11 -12.79
C LEU A 203 -16.91 9.56 -13.78
N THR A 204 -16.05 10.42 -14.32
CA THR A 204 -14.97 10.03 -15.23
C THR A 204 -13.64 10.53 -14.72
N GLU A 205 -12.67 9.63 -14.68
CA GLU A 205 -11.28 9.92 -14.33
C GLU A 205 -10.43 9.96 -15.60
N ARG A 206 -9.51 10.91 -15.65
CA ARG A 206 -8.52 11.01 -16.73
C ARG A 206 -7.12 10.80 -16.17
N PRO A 207 -6.41 9.74 -16.62
CA PRO A 207 -5.04 9.50 -16.21
C PRO A 207 -4.09 10.49 -16.89
N TYR A 208 -2.91 10.68 -16.31
CA TYR A 208 -1.85 11.51 -16.88
C TYR A 208 -1.14 10.80 -18.05
N THR A 209 -0.87 9.49 -17.88
CA THR A 209 -0.27 8.62 -18.89
C THR A 209 -1.31 7.68 -19.51
N GLN A 210 -1.03 7.19 -20.73
CA GLN A 210 -1.86 6.16 -21.37
C GLN A 210 -1.56 4.76 -20.84
N LYS A 211 -0.34 4.54 -20.34
CA LYS A 211 0.02 3.33 -19.59
C LYS A 211 -0.46 3.49 -18.16
N VAL A 212 -1.32 2.59 -17.69
CA VAL A 212 -1.80 2.55 -16.31
C VAL A 212 -1.53 1.17 -15.73
N ASN A 213 -1.09 1.14 -14.48
CA ASN A 213 -0.82 -0.09 -13.76
C ASN A 213 -2.07 -0.68 -13.13
N TYR A 214 -2.02 -1.97 -12.85
CA TYR A 214 -3.08 -2.68 -12.16
C TYR A 214 -3.33 -2.09 -10.76
N GLY A 215 -4.59 -1.76 -10.47
CA GLY A 215 -5.02 -1.11 -9.23
C GLY A 215 -5.11 0.42 -9.31
N GLU A 216 -4.59 1.03 -10.38
CA GLU A 216 -4.65 2.48 -10.63
C GLU A 216 -5.52 2.83 -11.84
N GLU A 217 -6.38 1.91 -12.28
CA GLU A 217 -7.20 2.10 -13.46
C GLU A 217 -8.25 3.21 -13.25
N PRO A 218 -8.28 4.23 -14.14
CA PRO A 218 -9.23 5.31 -14.07
C PRO A 218 -10.63 4.82 -14.47
N ILE A 219 -11.60 5.15 -13.62
CA ILE A 219 -12.99 4.75 -13.82
C ILE A 219 -13.75 5.73 -14.72
N SER A 220 -14.76 5.23 -15.41
CA SER A 220 -15.78 6.02 -16.12
C SER A 220 -17.15 5.42 -15.85
N ASN A 221 -17.64 5.62 -14.63
CA ASN A 221 -18.86 5.02 -14.14
C ASN A 221 -20.06 5.95 -14.33
N THR A 222 -21.20 5.38 -14.70
CA THR A 222 -22.49 6.08 -14.73
C THR A 222 -23.43 5.43 -13.72
N ILE A 223 -23.95 6.20 -12.79
CA ILE A 223 -24.97 5.77 -11.85
C ILE A 223 -26.28 6.41 -12.28
N TRP A 224 -27.34 5.63 -12.35
CA TRP A 224 -28.69 6.17 -12.42
C TRP A 224 -29.56 5.53 -11.35
N GLY A 225 -30.54 6.26 -10.85
CA GLY A 225 -31.38 5.78 -9.77
C GLY A 225 -32.69 6.53 -9.66
N LEU A 226 -33.60 5.91 -8.92
CA LEU A 226 -34.91 6.45 -8.58
C LEU A 226 -35.06 6.39 -7.07
N ASN A 227 -35.63 7.44 -6.51
CA ASN A 227 -35.96 7.49 -5.09
C ASN A 227 -37.42 7.89 -4.92
N THR A 228 -38.06 7.40 -3.88
CA THR A 228 -39.42 7.79 -3.51
C THR A 228 -39.50 7.96 -2.01
N SER A 229 -40.24 8.98 -1.57
CA SER A 229 -40.63 9.08 -0.18
C SER A 229 -42.12 9.35 -0.05
N TYR A 230 -42.73 8.67 0.91
CA TYR A 230 -44.13 8.83 1.27
C TYR A 230 -44.23 8.98 2.78
N LYS A 231 -44.83 10.07 3.26
CA LYS A 231 -45.00 10.32 4.70
C LYS A 231 -46.44 10.69 4.99
N THR A 232 -47.06 9.99 5.92
CA THR A 232 -48.44 10.27 6.34
C THR A 232 -48.61 10.11 7.85
N GLN A 233 -49.61 10.77 8.42
CA GLN A 233 -49.98 10.57 9.82
C GLN A 233 -51.04 9.48 9.92
N SER A 234 -50.90 8.59 10.89
CA SER A 234 -51.84 7.49 11.12
C SER A 234 -52.47 7.59 12.49
N GLN A 235 -53.70 8.11 12.54
CA GLN A 235 -54.46 8.15 13.79
C GLN A 235 -54.84 6.76 14.30
N VAL A 236 -54.93 5.77 13.41
CA VAL A 236 -55.19 4.37 13.78
C VAL A 236 -54.05 3.84 14.66
N LEU A 237 -52.80 4.12 14.31
CA LEU A 237 -51.64 3.75 15.12
C LEU A 237 -51.61 4.52 16.45
N THR A 238 -51.87 5.84 16.42
CA THR A 238 -51.97 6.65 17.65
C THR A 238 -53.00 6.05 18.62
N ASN A 239 -54.20 5.76 18.12
CA ASN A 239 -55.29 5.23 18.92
C ASN A 239 -55.04 3.79 19.42
N LEU A 240 -54.22 3.01 18.72
CA LEU A 240 -53.87 1.66 19.14
C LEU A 240 -52.84 1.70 20.28
N ILE A 241 -51.88 2.63 20.22
CA ILE A 241 -50.89 2.86 21.28
C ILE A 241 -51.57 3.43 22.53
N ASP A 242 -52.51 4.38 22.37
CA ASP A 242 -53.30 4.96 23.47
C ASP A 242 -54.17 3.94 24.23
N LYS A 243 -54.42 2.75 23.65
CA LYS A 243 -55.17 1.68 24.32
C LYS A 243 -54.32 0.81 25.25
N ILE A 244 -53.00 1.00 25.27
CA ILE A 244 -52.11 0.26 26.17
C ILE A 244 -52.27 0.86 27.58
N PRO A 245 -52.67 0.06 28.59
CA PRO A 245 -52.85 0.56 29.95
C PRO A 245 -51.56 1.23 30.47
N LEU A 246 -51.71 2.37 31.15
CA LEU A 246 -50.62 3.19 31.72
C LEU A 246 -49.86 4.10 30.74
N LEU A 247 -50.27 4.21 29.47
CA LEU A 247 -49.70 5.14 28.48
C LEU A 247 -50.79 6.10 27.95
N GLU A 248 -50.54 7.41 28.01
CA GLU A 248 -51.36 8.44 27.33
C GLU A 248 -50.48 9.18 26.32
N THR A 249 -50.71 8.99 25.02
CA THR A 249 -49.91 9.57 23.93
C THR A 249 -50.69 10.61 23.14
N LYS A 250 -50.40 11.90 23.37
CA LYS A 250 -51.05 13.02 22.65
C LYS A 250 -50.41 13.37 21.30
N THR A 251 -49.28 12.73 20.97
CA THR A 251 -48.50 13.03 19.77
C THR A 251 -48.94 12.13 18.60
N PRO A 252 -49.28 12.68 17.41
CA PRO A 252 -49.69 11.87 16.27
C PRO A 252 -48.61 10.89 15.83
N SER A 253 -48.99 9.64 15.60
CA SER A 253 -48.13 8.64 14.97
C SER A 253 -47.95 8.95 13.48
N SER A 254 -46.75 8.73 12.95
CA SER A 254 -46.45 8.90 11.52
C SER A 254 -45.89 7.63 10.92
N ILE A 255 -46.29 7.34 9.68
CA ILE A 255 -45.75 6.28 8.85
C ILE A 255 -44.95 6.96 7.75
N SER A 256 -43.68 6.56 7.63
CA SER A 256 -42.81 7.02 6.54
C SER A 256 -42.31 5.81 5.77
N PHE A 257 -42.39 5.87 4.45
CA PHE A 257 -41.84 4.89 3.53
C PHE A 257 -40.79 5.59 2.66
N PHE A 258 -39.62 4.98 2.56
CA PHE A 258 -38.53 5.42 1.70
C PHE A 258 -38.10 4.24 0.83
N GLY A 259 -38.03 4.48 -0.47
CA GLY A 259 -37.52 3.51 -1.42
C GLY A 259 -36.44 4.15 -2.28
N GLU A 260 -35.33 3.44 -2.45
CA GLU A 260 -34.23 3.86 -3.31
C GLU A 260 -33.81 2.68 -4.19
N PHE A 261 -33.63 2.97 -5.48
CA PHE A 261 -33.03 2.06 -6.44
C PHE A 261 -31.91 2.81 -7.15
N ALA A 262 -30.73 2.19 -7.24
CA ALA A 262 -29.63 2.73 -8.01
C ALA A 262 -28.93 1.59 -8.76
N GLN A 263 -28.59 1.83 -10.01
CA GLN A 263 -27.79 0.94 -10.83
C GLN A 263 -26.49 1.64 -11.21
N LEU A 264 -25.38 0.96 -10.93
CA LEU A 264 -24.06 1.32 -11.41
C LEU A 264 -23.83 0.66 -12.77
N ILE A 265 -23.55 1.46 -13.78
CA ILE A 265 -23.03 1.02 -15.08
C ILE A 265 -21.53 1.30 -15.06
N PRO A 266 -20.68 0.28 -14.83
CA PRO A 266 -19.24 0.47 -14.79
C PRO A 266 -18.69 0.73 -16.20
N GLY A 267 -17.61 1.49 -16.27
CA GLY A 267 -16.89 1.74 -17.52
C GLY A 267 -15.47 2.22 -17.27
N HIS A 268 -14.67 2.32 -18.33
CA HIS A 268 -13.27 2.75 -18.28
C HIS A 268 -13.03 4.03 -19.08
N SER A 269 -11.97 4.74 -18.72
CA SER A 269 -11.56 5.96 -19.43
C SER A 269 -11.01 5.64 -20.83
N LYS A 270 -11.57 6.27 -21.87
CA LYS A 270 -11.07 6.16 -23.25
C LYS A 270 -9.67 6.74 -23.45
N ALA A 271 -9.15 7.49 -22.48
CA ALA A 271 -7.82 8.09 -22.52
C ALA A 271 -6.68 7.06 -22.48
N ILE A 272 -6.94 5.84 -22.02
CA ILE A 272 -5.96 4.74 -21.98
C ILE A 272 -5.97 3.97 -23.30
N SER A 273 -7.12 3.36 -23.61
CA SER A 273 -7.33 2.58 -24.82
C SER A 273 -8.83 2.32 -25.02
N SER A 274 -9.23 1.96 -26.24
CA SER A 274 -10.58 1.51 -26.53
C SER A 274 -10.94 0.21 -25.79
N ALA A 275 -9.95 -0.68 -25.62
CA ALA A 275 -10.11 -1.98 -24.96
C ALA A 275 -10.05 -1.94 -23.43
N GLY A 276 -9.58 -0.83 -22.82
CA GLY A 276 -9.47 -0.72 -21.36
C GLY A 276 -8.31 -1.53 -20.78
N ASN A 277 -7.17 -1.55 -21.47
CA ASN A 277 -5.99 -2.30 -21.05
C ASN A 277 -5.40 -1.76 -19.73
N SER A 278 -4.94 -2.68 -18.89
CA SER A 278 -4.18 -2.40 -17.66
C SER A 278 -2.91 -3.25 -17.67
N TYR A 279 -1.81 -2.69 -17.17
CA TYR A 279 -0.51 -3.35 -17.13
C TYR A 279 -0.31 -3.99 -15.76
N ILE A 280 -0.11 -5.32 -15.74
CA ILE A 280 0.26 -6.04 -14.51
C ILE A 280 1.72 -5.72 -14.14
N ASP A 281 2.58 -5.60 -15.15
CA ASP A 281 3.96 -5.14 -15.07
C ASP A 281 4.33 -4.52 -16.43
N ASP A 282 4.90 -3.33 -16.41
CA ASP A 282 5.38 -2.63 -17.61
C ASP A 282 6.91 -2.71 -17.77
N PHE A 283 7.59 -3.35 -16.80
CA PHE A 283 9.05 -3.49 -16.69
C PHE A 283 9.84 -2.16 -16.67
N GLU A 284 9.18 -1.00 -16.54
CA GLU A 284 9.85 0.31 -16.54
C GLU A 284 10.75 0.48 -15.30
N SER A 285 10.41 -0.19 -14.19
CA SER A 285 11.18 -0.18 -12.94
C SER A 285 11.94 -1.49 -12.69
N SER A 286 12.18 -2.30 -13.73
CA SER A 286 12.90 -3.57 -13.62
C SER A 286 14.41 -3.41 -13.35
N GLU A 287 14.95 -2.24 -13.67
CA GLU A 287 16.35 -1.89 -13.47
C GLU A 287 16.48 -0.72 -12.49
N ILE A 288 17.42 -0.86 -11.55
CA ILE A 288 17.79 0.23 -10.63
C ILE A 288 19.20 0.65 -10.99
N PRO A 289 19.39 1.78 -11.70
CA PRO A 289 20.73 2.25 -12.02
C PRO A 289 21.45 2.70 -10.75
N LEU A 290 22.63 2.13 -10.51
CA LEU A 290 23.52 2.55 -9.43
C LEU A 290 24.70 3.31 -10.03
N ASP A 291 24.79 4.60 -9.75
CA ASP A 291 25.86 5.44 -10.31
C ASP A 291 27.17 5.29 -9.52
N LEU A 292 28.24 4.89 -10.22
CA LEU A 292 29.60 4.77 -9.68
C LEU A 292 30.57 5.84 -10.21
N LYS A 293 30.08 6.85 -10.95
CA LYS A 293 30.93 7.86 -11.61
C LYS A 293 31.45 8.96 -10.67
N SER A 294 31.08 8.96 -9.39
CA SER A 294 31.47 10.00 -8.43
C SER A 294 32.96 9.93 -8.09
N PHE A 295 33.80 10.74 -8.76
CA PHE A 295 35.26 10.64 -8.65
C PHE A 295 35.82 10.76 -7.22
N ASN A 296 35.17 11.56 -6.36
CA ASN A 296 35.56 11.76 -4.96
C ASN A 296 35.30 10.54 -4.06
N ALA A 297 34.46 9.60 -4.50
CA ALA A 297 34.20 8.34 -3.80
C ALA A 297 35.28 7.28 -4.08
N TRP A 298 36.09 7.47 -5.12
CA TRP A 298 37.17 6.56 -5.48
C TRP A 298 38.44 6.87 -4.69
N THR A 299 39.14 5.82 -4.28
CA THR A 299 40.41 5.89 -3.57
C THR A 299 41.39 4.85 -4.10
N ILE A 300 42.67 5.02 -3.80
CA ILE A 300 43.71 4.06 -4.16
C ILE A 300 43.42 2.71 -3.49
N SER A 301 43.44 1.64 -4.28
CA SER A 301 43.25 0.27 -3.79
C SER A 301 44.55 -0.36 -3.28
N SER A 302 44.40 -1.41 -2.48
CA SER A 302 45.47 -2.38 -2.24
C SER A 302 45.80 -3.15 -3.53
N VAL A 303 46.97 -3.81 -3.56
CA VAL A 303 47.34 -4.70 -4.66
C VAL A 303 46.30 -5.85 -4.74
N PRO A 304 45.73 -6.16 -5.91
CA PRO A 304 44.78 -7.24 -6.06
C PRO A 304 45.38 -8.60 -5.70
N GLN A 305 44.70 -9.36 -4.83
CA GLN A 305 45.10 -10.73 -4.47
C GLN A 305 44.48 -11.78 -5.40
N GLY A 306 45.03 -13.00 -5.40
CA GLY A 306 44.52 -14.14 -6.18
C GLY A 306 44.98 -14.18 -7.65
N GLN A 307 45.87 -13.28 -8.05
CA GLN A 307 46.42 -13.20 -9.42
C GLN A 307 47.95 -13.22 -9.39
N GLU A 308 48.55 -14.30 -8.86
CA GLU A 308 50.00 -14.37 -8.61
C GLU A 308 50.87 -14.20 -9.85
N GLN A 309 50.34 -14.48 -11.04
CA GLN A 309 51.05 -14.31 -12.31
C GLN A 309 51.19 -12.82 -12.71
N ILE A 310 50.27 -11.96 -12.26
CA ILE A 310 50.20 -10.54 -12.64
C ILE A 310 50.65 -9.65 -11.47
N PHE A 311 50.29 -10.02 -10.25
CA PHE A 311 50.61 -9.30 -9.01
C PHE A 311 51.29 -10.23 -7.97
N PRO A 312 52.49 -10.75 -8.25
CA PRO A 312 53.21 -11.62 -7.31
C PRO A 312 53.54 -10.94 -5.97
N GLU A 313 53.61 -9.61 -5.95
CA GLU A 313 53.85 -8.80 -4.76
C GLU A 313 52.62 -8.68 -3.84
N ALA A 314 51.43 -9.10 -4.29
CA ALA A 314 50.20 -9.05 -3.50
C ALA A 314 50.22 -9.96 -2.25
N ARG A 315 51.10 -10.96 -2.23
CA ARG A 315 51.33 -11.86 -1.08
C ARG A 315 52.22 -11.25 0.00
N LEU A 316 52.93 -10.18 -0.32
CA LEU A 316 53.88 -9.57 0.60
C LEU A 316 53.13 -8.77 1.67
N ASN A 317 53.40 -9.07 2.94
CA ASN A 317 52.86 -8.34 4.07
C ASN A 317 53.96 -7.48 4.70
N ASN A 318 53.63 -6.24 5.06
CA ASN A 318 54.54 -5.27 5.69
C ASN A 318 55.86 -5.09 4.91
N ASN A 319 55.76 -5.09 3.58
CA ASN A 319 56.91 -4.98 2.70
C ASN A 319 56.67 -3.90 1.64
N ILE A 320 57.63 -2.99 1.50
CA ILE A 320 57.58 -1.85 0.58
C ILE A 320 57.46 -2.32 -0.88
N SER A 321 58.02 -3.49 -1.22
CA SER A 321 57.96 -4.07 -2.56
C SER A 321 56.53 -4.33 -3.05
N SER A 322 55.53 -4.40 -2.16
CA SER A 322 54.11 -4.47 -2.53
C SER A 322 53.66 -3.27 -3.38
N GLY A 323 54.30 -2.11 -3.25
CA GLY A 323 53.95 -0.90 -4.01
C GLY A 323 54.72 -0.68 -5.31
N PHE A 324 55.73 -1.50 -5.63
CA PHE A 324 56.70 -1.18 -6.69
C PHE A 324 56.10 -1.12 -8.09
N ASN A 325 55.08 -1.93 -8.38
CA ASN A 325 54.43 -1.98 -9.69
C ASN A 325 53.21 -1.05 -9.79
N ARG A 326 52.96 -0.18 -8.80
CA ARG A 326 51.84 0.75 -8.86
C ARG A 326 52.11 1.87 -9.88
N ALA A 327 51.37 1.85 -10.99
CA ALA A 327 51.38 2.93 -11.97
C ALA A 327 50.73 4.22 -11.46
N LYS A 328 51.01 5.34 -12.12
CA LYS A 328 50.44 6.67 -11.83
C LYS A 328 49.05 6.83 -12.42
N ILE A 329 48.10 6.04 -11.94
CA ILE A 329 46.69 6.19 -12.32
C ILE A 329 46.11 7.47 -11.72
N ALA A 330 45.31 8.18 -12.51
CA ALA A 330 44.52 9.32 -12.07
C ALA A 330 43.06 9.14 -12.51
N TRP A 331 42.12 9.49 -11.63
CA TRP A 331 40.70 9.56 -11.97
C TRP A 331 40.16 10.94 -11.65
N TYR A 332 39.41 11.51 -12.58
CA TYR A 332 38.96 12.90 -12.48
C TYR A 332 37.78 13.19 -13.39
N VAL A 333 37.13 14.32 -13.14
CA VAL A 333 36.16 14.92 -14.05
C VAL A 333 36.79 16.17 -14.62
N ILE A 334 36.73 16.34 -15.95
CA ILE A 334 37.18 17.57 -16.59
C ILE A 334 36.09 18.61 -16.38
N ASP A 335 36.44 19.72 -15.74
CA ASP A 335 35.50 20.78 -15.46
C ASP A 335 35.02 21.42 -16.79
N PRO A 336 33.69 21.52 -17.03
CA PRO A 336 33.13 22.21 -18.21
C PRO A 336 33.67 23.63 -18.42
N LEU A 337 34.16 24.30 -17.37
CA LEU A 337 34.83 25.60 -17.47
C LEU A 337 36.04 25.57 -18.42
N LEU A 338 36.71 24.43 -18.59
CA LEU A 338 37.85 24.27 -19.50
C LEU A 338 37.43 24.09 -20.97
N LEU A 339 36.13 23.84 -21.23
CA LEU A 339 35.61 23.45 -22.54
C LEU A 339 34.67 24.51 -23.14
N ARG A 340 34.12 25.41 -22.31
CA ARG A 340 33.12 26.43 -22.73
C ARG A 340 33.71 27.80 -23.09
N ASN A 341 35.04 27.96 -23.09
CA ASN A 341 35.75 29.17 -23.51
C ASN A 341 35.31 30.48 -22.83
N GLY A 342 34.90 30.40 -21.57
CA GLY A 342 34.51 31.53 -20.71
C GLY A 342 35.70 32.35 -20.22
N SER A 343 35.45 33.30 -19.31
CA SER A 343 36.50 34.13 -18.69
C SER A 343 37.43 33.35 -17.76
N SER A 344 36.99 32.20 -17.28
CA SER A 344 37.74 31.29 -16.41
C SER A 344 38.55 30.23 -17.17
N THR A 345 38.36 30.10 -18.49
CA THR A 345 39.14 29.18 -19.32
C THR A 345 40.52 29.79 -19.59
N PRO A 346 41.64 29.12 -19.25
CA PRO A 346 42.97 29.63 -19.55
C PRO A 346 43.19 29.90 -21.05
N ASP A 347 43.86 31.01 -21.37
CA ASP A 347 44.05 31.45 -22.77
C ASP A 347 44.74 30.41 -23.65
N HIS A 348 45.73 29.67 -23.12
CA HIS A 348 46.45 28.65 -23.89
C HIS A 348 45.57 27.45 -24.27
N ILE A 349 44.51 27.16 -23.51
CA ILE A 349 43.53 26.11 -23.84
C ILE A 349 42.53 26.67 -24.86
N LYS A 350 42.04 27.89 -24.62
CA LYS A 350 41.08 28.59 -25.49
C LYS A 350 41.64 28.82 -26.90
N GLN A 351 42.94 29.10 -27.01
CA GLN A 351 43.64 29.34 -28.28
C GLN A 351 44.06 28.05 -28.99
N ASN A 352 43.87 26.88 -28.38
CA ASN A 352 44.22 25.58 -28.98
C ASN A 352 43.00 24.65 -29.07
N PRO A 353 42.20 24.77 -30.16
CA PRO A 353 41.01 23.94 -30.36
C PRO A 353 41.29 22.43 -30.37
N GLY A 354 42.52 22.02 -30.73
CA GLY A 354 42.91 20.60 -30.74
C GLY A 354 42.95 19.97 -29.34
N LEU A 355 43.18 20.75 -28.29
CA LEU A 355 43.14 20.24 -26.91
C LEU A 355 41.70 19.96 -26.46
N GLN A 356 40.73 20.77 -26.91
CA GLN A 356 39.32 20.67 -26.51
C GLN A 356 38.53 19.68 -27.39
N SER A 357 38.95 19.46 -28.65
CA SER A 357 38.25 18.57 -29.58
C SER A 357 38.65 17.09 -29.42
N SER A 358 39.68 16.78 -28.62
CA SER A 358 40.09 15.41 -28.33
C SER A 358 38.96 14.61 -27.68
N HIS A 359 38.75 13.38 -28.14
CA HIS A 359 37.76 12.46 -27.55
C HIS A 359 38.05 12.12 -26.08
N PHE A 360 39.27 12.33 -25.59
CA PHE A 360 39.65 12.14 -24.19
C PHE A 360 39.35 13.36 -23.31
N VAL A 361 38.91 14.48 -23.89
CA VAL A 361 38.79 15.77 -23.20
C VAL A 361 37.42 16.42 -23.37
N ARG A 362 36.79 16.27 -24.54
CA ARG A 362 35.53 16.95 -24.88
C ARG A 362 34.35 16.57 -23.97
N GLU A 363 33.35 17.45 -23.92
CA GLU A 363 32.05 17.10 -23.35
C GLU A 363 31.37 16.03 -24.22
N ILE A 364 30.66 15.11 -23.58
CA ILE A 364 29.82 14.11 -24.24
C ILE A 364 28.36 14.50 -24.01
N TYR A 365 27.62 14.75 -25.09
CA TYR A 365 26.21 15.08 -24.97
C TYR A 365 25.36 13.83 -24.80
N GLU A 366 24.24 13.97 -24.08
CA GLU A 366 23.29 12.89 -23.83
C GLU A 366 22.81 12.24 -25.13
N ASN A 367 22.49 13.04 -26.15
CA ASN A 367 22.00 12.55 -27.44
C ASN A 367 23.06 11.77 -28.25
N GLU A 368 24.35 11.86 -27.90
CA GLU A 368 25.38 11.04 -28.54
C GLU A 368 25.30 9.59 -28.06
N ILE A 369 24.97 9.37 -26.79
CA ILE A 369 24.84 8.03 -26.18
C ILE A 369 23.40 7.53 -26.27
N PHE A 370 22.44 8.42 -26.05
CA PHE A 370 21.00 8.14 -25.97
C PHE A 370 20.23 8.99 -26.99
N PRO A 371 20.32 8.67 -28.30
CA PRO A 371 19.79 9.52 -29.37
C PRO A 371 18.26 9.69 -29.35
N TYR A 372 17.54 8.79 -28.69
CA TYR A 372 16.07 8.82 -28.57
C TYR A 372 15.58 9.40 -27.24
N ARG A 373 16.49 9.86 -26.36
CA ARG A 373 16.12 10.47 -25.09
C ARG A 373 15.79 11.93 -25.30
N GLU A 374 14.61 12.34 -24.85
CA GLU A 374 14.18 13.74 -24.92
C GLU A 374 14.61 14.50 -23.65
N SER A 375 15.30 15.62 -23.83
CA SER A 375 15.64 16.53 -22.73
C SER A 375 14.40 17.35 -22.35
N PRO A 376 14.02 17.43 -21.05
CA PRO A 376 12.86 18.20 -20.61
C PRO A 376 12.88 19.68 -21.00
N SER A 377 14.08 20.26 -21.17
CA SER A 377 14.28 21.65 -21.57
C SER A 377 14.42 21.85 -23.08
N GLY A 378 14.44 20.77 -23.87
CA GLY A 378 14.70 20.79 -25.31
C GLY A 378 16.14 21.10 -25.69
N ILE A 379 17.03 21.33 -24.72
CA ILE A 379 18.46 21.57 -24.93
C ILE A 379 19.22 20.29 -24.54
N PRO A 380 20.08 19.74 -25.42
CA PRO A 380 20.90 18.57 -25.09
C PRO A 380 21.73 18.84 -23.83
N THR A 381 21.58 17.99 -22.82
CA THR A 381 22.40 18.06 -21.60
C THR A 381 23.71 17.29 -21.81
N ASN A 382 24.75 17.65 -21.06
CA ASN A 382 26.01 16.90 -21.07
C ASN A 382 25.95 15.75 -20.06
N VAL A 383 26.58 14.62 -20.39
CA VAL A 383 26.69 13.46 -19.52
C VAL A 383 27.96 13.58 -18.69
N THR A 384 27.84 13.48 -17.37
CA THR A 384 28.99 13.41 -16.47
C THR A 384 29.76 12.12 -16.72
N VAL A 385 31.07 12.23 -16.94
CA VAL A 385 31.99 11.11 -17.14
C VAL A 385 33.02 11.04 -16.02
N LEU A 386 33.45 9.83 -15.67
CA LEU A 386 34.62 9.59 -14.84
C LEU A 386 35.79 9.26 -15.76
N ASN A 387 36.71 10.20 -15.94
CA ASN A 387 37.92 9.95 -16.72
C ASN A 387 38.90 9.16 -15.87
N VAL A 388 39.61 8.23 -16.51
CA VAL A 388 40.69 7.44 -15.92
C VAL A 388 41.89 7.52 -16.86
N ALA A 389 43.04 7.96 -16.35
CA ALA A 389 44.27 8.19 -17.09
C ALA A 389 45.47 7.51 -16.43
#